data_AF-A0A893DCY9-F1
#
_entry.id   AF-A0A893DCY9-F1
#
_cell.length_a   1.000
_cell.length_b   1.000
_cell.length_c   1.000
_cell.angle_alpha   90.00
_cell.angle_beta   90.00
_cell.angle_gamma   90.00
#
_symmetry.space_group_name_H-M   'P 1'
#
loop_
_entity.id
_entity.type
_entity.pdbx_description
1 polymer ?
#
loop_
_entity_poly.entity_id
_entity_poly.type
_entity_poly.pdbx_seq_one_letter_code
_entity_poly.pdbx_strand_id
1 'polypeptide(L)'
;MVRIKKSGSQFLSKHASNSNFKGKSSQHGYSRRESIISSIKNSTIHRKLNKRNLRSKNISNISSYLTTYNYNYSNFIRVLSKSEINLNRSILSHFSQSETKSLKSLIFIGI
;
A
#
# COMPACT_ATOMS: atom_id res chain seq x y z
N MET A 1 46.86 -26.06 20.56
CA MET A 1 45.51 -25.59 20.13
C MET A 1 45.47 -24.07 20.27
N VAL A 2 45.17 -23.32 19.19
CA VAL A 2 45.12 -21.84 19.23
C VAL A 2 43.72 -21.38 19.66
N ARG A 3 43.63 -20.59 20.75
CA ARG A 3 42.36 -20.02 21.23
C ARG A 3 41.98 -18.82 20.35
N ILE A 4 41.13 -19.05 19.36
CA ILE A 4 40.51 -17.95 18.61
C ILE A 4 39.47 -17.29 19.52
N LYS A 5 39.79 -16.10 20.06
CA LYS A 5 38.78 -15.25 20.69
C LYS A 5 37.80 -14.81 19.60
N LYS A 6 36.57 -15.31 19.62
CA LYS A 6 35.46 -14.83 18.76
C LYS A 6 35.06 -13.37 19.04
N SER A 7 35.81 -12.64 19.87
CA SER A 7 35.32 -11.51 20.66
C SER A 7 36.18 -10.28 20.44
N GLY A 8 35.67 -9.33 19.65
CA GLY A 8 36.29 -8.03 19.45
C GLY A 8 35.73 -7.34 18.21
N SER A 9 36.57 -7.22 17.17
CA SER A 9 36.24 -6.50 15.93
C SER A 9 35.05 -7.09 15.16
N GLN A 10 34.95 -8.42 15.03
CA GLN A 10 33.87 -9.10 14.30
C GLN A 10 32.49 -8.95 14.95
N PHE A 11 32.43 -8.69 16.26
CA PHE A 11 31.17 -8.45 16.96
C PHE A 11 30.69 -7.01 16.75
N LEU A 12 31.59 -6.05 16.93
CA LEU A 12 31.30 -4.63 16.74
C LEU A 12 30.85 -4.31 15.31
N SER A 13 31.49 -4.91 14.29
CA SER A 13 31.10 -4.73 12.88
C SER A 13 29.68 -5.21 12.56
N LYS A 14 29.21 -6.30 13.21
CA LYS A 14 27.83 -6.81 13.04
C LYS A 14 26.76 -5.87 13.62
N HIS A 15 27.14 -5.00 14.55
CA HIS A 15 26.25 -4.05 15.21
C HIS A 15 26.30 -2.64 14.61
N ALA A 16 27.27 -2.38 13.74
CA ALA A 16 27.44 -1.13 12.99
C ALA A 16 26.51 -1.10 11.76
N SER A 17 25.20 -1.01 11.99
CA SER A 17 24.23 -0.73 10.94
C SER A 17 23.60 0.63 11.19
N ASN A 18 23.78 1.59 10.28
CA ASN A 18 23.14 2.90 10.35
C ASN A 18 21.63 2.72 10.15
N SER A 19 20.88 2.87 11.24
CA SER A 19 19.45 2.62 11.27
C SER A 19 18.71 3.87 11.71
N ASN A 20 17.78 4.35 10.87
CA ASN A 20 16.91 5.51 11.12
C ASN A 20 15.84 5.26 12.22
N PHE A 21 16.11 4.34 13.15
CA PHE A 21 15.27 4.13 14.32
C PHE A 21 15.37 5.34 15.27
N LYS A 22 14.42 5.47 16.20
CA LYS A 22 14.34 6.60 17.13
C LYS A 22 14.48 6.14 18.58
N GLY A 23 14.98 7.01 19.45
CA GLY A 23 15.13 6.74 20.88
C GLY A 23 16.05 5.55 21.19
N LYS A 24 15.67 4.71 22.16
CA LYS A 24 16.54 3.61 22.65
C LYS A 24 16.95 2.62 21.55
N SER A 25 16.11 2.40 20.55
CA SER A 25 16.37 1.50 19.42
C SER A 25 17.42 2.02 18.42
N SER A 26 17.71 3.33 18.42
CA SER A 26 18.83 3.90 17.65
C SER A 26 20.15 3.78 18.40
N GLN A 27 20.12 3.78 19.73
CA GLN A 27 21.31 3.77 20.59
C GLN A 27 21.76 2.34 20.99
N HIS A 28 20.84 1.46 21.36
CA HIS A 28 21.14 0.16 21.95
C HIS A 28 20.92 -0.98 20.95
N GLY A 29 21.94 -1.83 20.77
CA GLY A 29 21.91 -2.91 19.78
C GLY A 29 20.84 -3.98 20.03
N TYR A 30 20.48 -4.25 21.30
CA TYR A 30 19.43 -5.19 21.65
C TYR A 30 18.04 -4.68 21.22
N SER A 31 17.63 -3.49 21.68
CA SER A 31 16.36 -2.88 21.28
C SER A 31 16.26 -2.62 19.77
N ARG A 32 17.40 -2.36 19.11
CA ARG A 32 17.46 -2.28 17.65
C ARG A 32 17.05 -3.60 16.99
N ARG A 33 17.58 -4.75 17.47
CA ARG A 33 17.25 -6.07 16.93
C ARG A 33 15.77 -6.41 17.09
N GLU A 34 15.18 -6.12 18.24
CA GLU A 34 13.73 -6.31 18.45
C GLU A 34 12.91 -5.46 17.47
N SER A 35 13.32 -4.20 17.28
CA SER A 35 12.68 -3.29 16.32
C SER A 35 12.81 -3.77 14.88
N ILE A 36 13.97 -4.33 14.50
CA ILE A 36 14.20 -4.93 13.17
C ILE A 36 13.27 -6.12 12.95
N ILE A 37 13.16 -7.03 13.93
CA ILE A 37 12.30 -8.22 13.83
C ILE A 37 10.83 -7.80 13.66
N SER A 38 10.38 -6.84 14.47
CA SER A 38 9.03 -6.27 14.36
C SER A 38 8.80 -5.60 12.99
N SER A 39 9.78 -4.81 12.51
CA SER A 39 9.72 -4.14 11.21
C SER A 39 9.63 -5.13 10.05
N ILE A 40 10.40 -6.22 10.07
CA ILE A 40 10.34 -7.28 9.05
C ILE A 40 8.95 -7.91 9.02
N LYS A 41 8.40 -8.27 10.19
CA LYS A 41 7.04 -8.81 10.30
C LYS A 41 6.02 -7.83 9.70
N ASN A 42 6.04 -6.58 10.15
CA ASN A 42 5.10 -5.56 9.68
C ASN A 42 5.26 -5.28 8.18
N SER A 43 6.48 -5.25 7.64
CA SER A 43 6.74 -5.06 6.21
C SER A 43 5.99 -6.09 5.35
N THR A 44 6.04 -7.36 5.73
CA THR A 44 5.32 -8.43 5.00
C THR A 44 3.79 -8.25 5.06
N ILE A 45 3.26 -7.85 6.21
CA ILE A 45 1.84 -7.59 6.42
C ILE A 45 1.41 -6.36 5.60
N HIS A 46 2.17 -5.27 5.69
CA HIS A 46 1.89 -4.02 4.97
C HIS A 46 1.94 -4.18 3.46
N ARG A 47 2.80 -5.04 2.90
CA ARG A 47 2.77 -5.36 1.45
C ARG A 47 1.42 -5.93 1.00
N LYS A 48 0.78 -6.75 1.85
CA LYS A 48 -0.57 -7.29 1.58
C LYS A 48 -1.66 -6.23 1.82
N LEU A 49 -1.54 -5.44 2.89
CA LEU A 49 -2.50 -4.37 3.21
C LEU A 49 -2.48 -3.25 2.17
N ASN A 50 -1.31 -2.84 1.66
CA ASN A 50 -1.20 -1.77 0.67
C ASN A 50 -2.05 -2.05 -0.59
N LYS A 51 -2.09 -3.31 -1.04
CA LYS A 51 -2.97 -3.70 -2.17
C LYS A 51 -4.45 -3.47 -1.86
N ARG A 52 -4.88 -3.73 -0.62
CA ARG A 52 -6.27 -3.49 -0.15
C ARG A 52 -6.55 -2.00 0.05
N ASN A 53 -5.60 -1.27 0.64
CA ASN A 53 -5.71 0.17 0.87
C ASN A 53 -5.84 0.94 -0.45
N LEU A 54 -5.03 0.58 -1.46
CA LEU A 54 -5.14 1.15 -2.81
C LEU A 54 -6.51 0.85 -3.43
N ARG A 55 -7.00 -0.40 -3.29
CA ARG A 55 -8.34 -0.76 -3.78
C ARG A 55 -9.43 0.05 -3.10
N SER A 56 -9.37 0.20 -1.78
CA SER A 56 -10.34 0.99 -1.00
C SER A 56 -10.33 2.45 -1.44
N LYS A 57 -9.15 3.04 -1.61
CA LYS A 57 -8.98 4.40 -2.14
C LYS A 57 -9.62 4.55 -3.51
N ASN A 58 -9.35 3.61 -4.43
CA ASN A 58 -9.90 3.66 -5.78
C ASN A 58 -11.43 3.60 -5.78
N ILE A 59 -12.04 2.76 -4.92
CA ILE A 59 -13.50 2.72 -4.75
C ILE A 59 -14.03 4.05 -4.23
N SER A 60 -13.39 4.61 -3.20
CA SER A 60 -13.79 5.89 -2.61
C SER A 60 -13.75 7.01 -3.65
N ASN A 61 -12.67 7.11 -4.43
CA ASN A 61 -12.53 8.13 -5.46
C ASN A 61 -13.65 8.02 -6.52
N ILE A 62 -13.88 6.81 -7.04
CA ILE A 62 -14.95 6.57 -8.02
C ILE A 62 -16.30 6.91 -7.41
N SER A 63 -16.57 6.49 -6.17
CA SER A 63 -17.82 6.78 -5.48
C SER A 63 -18.04 8.28 -5.33
N SER A 64 -17.02 9.04 -4.91
CA SER A 64 -17.12 10.50 -4.77
C SER A 64 -17.49 11.18 -6.10
N TYR A 65 -16.94 10.71 -7.22
CA TYR A 65 -17.29 11.23 -8.54
C TYR A 65 -18.72 10.86 -8.95
N LEU A 66 -19.13 9.61 -8.75
CA LEU A 66 -20.47 9.14 -9.07
C LEU A 66 -21.57 9.85 -8.26
N THR A 67 -21.29 10.24 -7.02
CA THR A 67 -22.21 11.02 -6.19
C THR A 67 -22.62 12.33 -6.86
N THR A 68 -21.73 12.96 -7.65
CA THR A 68 -22.08 14.20 -8.38
C THR A 68 -23.15 13.99 -9.46
N TYR A 69 -23.32 12.75 -9.91
CA TYR A 69 -24.35 12.33 -10.87
C TYR A 69 -25.50 11.56 -10.19
N ASN A 70 -25.63 11.64 -8.85
CA ASN A 70 -26.59 10.87 -8.06
C ASN A 70 -26.55 9.35 -8.32
N TYR A 71 -25.37 8.82 -8.62
CA TYR A 71 -25.18 7.42 -8.98
C TYR A 71 -24.37 6.68 -7.91
N ASN A 72 -24.67 5.40 -7.69
CA ASN A 72 -23.98 4.57 -6.69
C ASN A 72 -22.93 3.66 -7.35
N TYR A 73 -21.78 3.48 -6.70
CA TYR A 73 -20.70 2.60 -7.13
C TYR A 73 -21.17 1.17 -7.46
N SER A 74 -21.98 0.56 -6.61
CA SER A 74 -22.44 -0.83 -6.83
C SER A 74 -23.27 -0.97 -8.10
N ASN A 75 -24.14 0.00 -8.38
CA ASN A 75 -24.92 0.03 -9.61
C ASN A 75 -24.01 0.24 -10.83
N PHE A 76 -23.00 1.10 -10.71
CA PHE A 76 -22.06 1.40 -11.79
C PHE A 76 -21.24 0.17 -12.19
N ILE A 77 -20.68 -0.54 -11.22
CA ILE A 77 -19.94 -1.78 -11.51
C ILE A 77 -20.87 -2.85 -12.10
N ARG A 78 -22.13 -2.92 -11.64
CA ARG A 78 -23.12 -3.84 -12.20
C ARG A 78 -23.40 -3.53 -13.68
N VAL A 79 -23.61 -2.26 -14.03
CA VAL A 79 -23.78 -1.84 -15.42
C VAL A 79 -22.55 -2.20 -16.25
N LEU A 80 -21.35 -1.82 -15.80
CA LEU A 80 -20.11 -2.13 -16.53
C LEU A 80 -19.95 -3.63 -16.81
N SER A 81 -20.30 -4.47 -15.84
CA SER A 81 -20.25 -5.92 -16.00
C SER A 81 -21.29 -6.42 -17.02
N LYS A 82 -22.49 -5.83 -17.05
CA LYS A 82 -23.53 -6.13 -18.05
C LYS A 82 -23.17 -5.67 -19.46
N SER A 83 -22.46 -4.57 -19.58
CA SER A 83 -21.94 -4.05 -20.84
C SER A 83 -20.64 -4.73 -21.31
N GLU A 84 -20.21 -5.80 -20.62
CA GLU A 84 -18.97 -6.56 -20.90
C GLU A 84 -17.68 -5.72 -20.86
N ILE A 85 -17.70 -4.57 -20.17
CA ILE A 85 -16.54 -3.68 -20.03
C ILE A 85 -15.71 -4.11 -18.83
N ASN A 86 -14.64 -4.89 -19.07
CA ASN A 86 -13.74 -5.35 -18.02
C ASN A 86 -12.61 -4.34 -17.72
N LEU A 87 -12.97 -3.21 -17.11
CA LEU A 87 -12.01 -2.17 -16.70
C LEU A 87 -11.52 -2.32 -15.27
N ASN A 88 -10.23 -2.09 -15.05
CA ASN A 88 -9.65 -2.08 -13.70
C ASN A 88 -10.05 -0.81 -12.93
N ARG A 89 -10.35 -0.98 -11.63
CA ARG A 89 -10.70 0.10 -10.70
C ARG A 89 -9.59 1.14 -10.53
N SER A 90 -8.33 0.75 -10.70
CA SER A 90 -7.22 1.71 -10.67
C SER A 90 -7.30 2.71 -11.82
N ILE A 91 -7.63 2.23 -13.01
CA ILE A 91 -7.78 3.06 -14.22
C ILE A 91 -9.03 3.94 -14.09
N LEU A 92 -10.15 3.37 -13.64
CA LEU A 92 -11.38 4.12 -13.38
C LEU A 92 -11.18 5.24 -12.34
N SER A 93 -10.45 4.96 -11.26
CA SER A 93 -10.11 5.99 -10.26
C SER A 93 -9.18 7.06 -10.83
N HIS A 94 -8.31 6.73 -11.78
CA HIS A 94 -7.45 7.71 -12.43
C HIS A 94 -8.28 8.64 -13.32
N PHE A 95 -9.19 8.09 -14.14
CA PHE A 95 -10.13 8.88 -14.96
C PHE A 95 -11.01 9.81 -14.12
N SER A 96 -11.43 9.35 -12.94
CA SER A 96 -12.19 10.18 -12.00
C SER A 96 -11.43 11.44 -11.55
N GLN A 97 -10.09 11.43 -11.57
CA GLN A 97 -9.26 12.54 -11.10
C GLN A 97 -8.68 13.38 -12.25
N SER A 98 -8.24 12.75 -13.34
CA SER A 98 -7.53 13.42 -14.44
C SER A 98 -8.43 13.75 -15.63
N GLU A 99 -9.31 12.83 -16.04
CA GLU A 99 -10.04 12.88 -17.31
C GLU A 99 -11.51 12.55 -17.11
N THR A 100 -12.24 13.51 -16.55
CA THR A 100 -13.65 13.32 -16.18
C THR A 100 -14.57 13.05 -17.38
N LYS A 101 -14.21 13.50 -18.58
CA LYS A 101 -15.00 13.31 -19.80
C LYS A 101 -15.20 11.83 -20.15
N SER A 102 -14.14 11.03 -20.07
CA SER A 102 -14.15 9.60 -20.40
C SER A 102 -14.98 8.78 -19.41
N LEU A 103 -15.02 9.19 -18.14
CA LEU A 103 -15.87 8.53 -17.13
C LEU A 103 -17.33 8.92 -17.30
N LYS A 104 -17.62 10.18 -17.68
CA LYS A 104 -18.98 10.64 -17.96
C LYS A 104 -19.63 9.86 -19.10
N SER A 105 -18.92 9.56 -20.18
CA SER A 105 -19.47 8.75 -21.29
C SER A 105 -19.82 7.32 -20.84
N LEU A 106 -18.99 6.70 -19.99
CA LEU A 106 -19.26 5.39 -19.41
C LEU A 106 -20.51 5.36 -18.53
N ILE A 107 -20.78 6.44 -17.78
CA ILE A 107 -22.00 6.55 -16.96
C ILE A 107 -23.23 6.61 -17.87
N PHE A 108 -23.17 7.37 -18.96
CA PHE A 108 -24.29 7.55 -19.88
C PHE A 108 -24.67 6.27 -20.64
N ILE A 109 -23.73 5.35 -20.87
CA ILE A 109 -24.03 4.02 -21.45
C ILE A 109 -24.97 3.20 -20.53
N GLY A 110 -24.95 3.48 -19.23
CA GLY A 110 -25.72 2.76 -18.21
C GLY A 110 -27.04 3.36 -17.78
N ILE A 111 -27.38 4.54 -18.32
CA ILE A 111 -28.62 5.27 -18.09
C ILE A 111 -29.50 5.04 -19.31
#